data_AF-A0A1U7TGM4-F1
#
_entry.id   AF-A0A1U7TGM4-F1
#
_cell.length_a   1.000
_cell.length_b   1.000
_cell.length_c   1.000
_cell.angle_alpha   90.00
_cell.angle_beta   90.00
_cell.angle_gamma   90.00
#
_symmetry.space_group_name_H-M   'P 1'
#
loop_
_entity.id
_entity.type
_entity.pdbx_description
1 polymer ?
#
loop_
_entity_poly.entity_id
_entity_poly.type
_entity_poly.pdbx_seq_one_letter_code
_entity_poly.pdbx_strand_id
1 'polypeptide(L)'
;MSLLKMAPNAEERTTIHEMFLNTLDPKTISFQSRVLPPNAVWMENSKLKSLEICHPQERNIFNRIFGGFLMRKAYELAWATACKFGGSRPFVVAVDDIMFQKPVEVGALLFLSSQVCFTQNNYIQVRVHSEVASLQNKEHMTTNVFHFTFMSEKEVPLVFPKTYGESMLYLDGQRHFNSMSVPVTVRKDYLVEP
;
A
#
# COMPACT_ATOMS: atom_id res chain seq x y z
N MET A 1 16.32 -0.71 -2.84
CA MET A 1 16.35 0.41 -3.83
C MET A 1 15.04 0.40 -4.62
N SER A 2 14.47 1.58 -4.90
CA SER A 2 13.13 1.71 -5.49
C SER A 2 13.07 1.24 -6.95
N LEU A 3 12.10 0.38 -7.27
CA LEU A 3 11.83 -0.15 -8.62
C LEU A 3 11.35 0.91 -9.62
N LEU A 4 11.01 2.11 -9.16
CA LEU A 4 10.70 3.24 -10.04
C LEU A 4 11.96 3.92 -10.60
N LYS A 5 13.16 3.54 -10.12
CA LYS A 5 14.46 4.08 -10.58
C LYS A 5 15.36 3.04 -11.21
N MET A 6 15.16 1.76 -10.91
CA MET A 6 15.95 0.64 -11.43
C MET A 6 15.04 -0.45 -11.96
N ALA A 7 15.42 -1.03 -13.10
CA ALA A 7 14.68 -2.13 -13.69
C ALA A 7 14.64 -3.35 -12.75
N PRO A 8 13.54 -4.12 -12.77
CA PRO A 8 13.43 -5.36 -12.00
C PRO A 8 14.44 -6.42 -12.44
N ASN A 9 14.78 -7.31 -11.52
CA ASN A 9 15.72 -8.41 -11.73
C ASN A 9 15.12 -9.46 -12.70
N ALA A 10 15.94 -10.41 -13.18
CA ALA A 10 15.47 -11.46 -14.10
C ALA A 10 14.31 -12.29 -13.50
N GLU A 11 14.43 -12.73 -12.25
CA GLU A 11 13.41 -13.52 -11.55
C GLU A 11 12.09 -12.74 -11.35
N GLU A 12 12.19 -11.46 -10.97
CA GLU A 12 11.04 -10.59 -10.79
C GLU A 12 10.30 -10.34 -12.11
N ARG A 13 11.04 -10.20 -13.21
CA ARG A 13 10.44 -10.09 -14.55
C ARG A 13 9.69 -11.36 -14.94
N THR A 14 10.27 -12.53 -14.66
CA THR A 14 9.59 -13.82 -14.88
C THR A 14 8.31 -13.91 -14.06
N THR A 15 8.35 -13.52 -12.79
CA THR A 15 7.17 -13.51 -11.90
C THR A 15 6.04 -12.65 -12.45
N ILE A 16 6.35 -11.43 -12.89
CA ILE A 16 5.34 -10.53 -13.49
C ILE A 16 4.83 -11.08 -14.82
N HIS A 17 5.70 -11.70 -15.61
CA HIS A 17 5.29 -12.33 -16.88
C HIS A 17 4.34 -13.51 -16.63
N GLU A 18 4.64 -14.37 -15.66
CA GLU A 18 3.76 -15.49 -15.27
C GLU A 18 2.41 -14.99 -14.75
N MET A 19 2.39 -13.95 -13.92
CA MET A 19 1.14 -13.32 -13.49
C MET A 19 0.33 -12.78 -14.66
N PHE A 20 1.00 -12.15 -15.63
CA PHE A 20 0.34 -11.67 -16.84
C PHE A 20 -0.27 -12.83 -17.64
N LEU A 21 0.48 -13.92 -17.86
CA LEU A 21 0.00 -15.11 -18.56
C LEU A 21 -1.20 -15.75 -17.84
N ASN A 22 -1.20 -15.78 -16.51
CA ASN A 22 -2.32 -16.29 -15.71
C ASN A 22 -3.60 -15.45 -15.85
N THR A 23 -3.50 -14.22 -16.35
CA THR A 23 -4.66 -13.38 -16.62
C THR A 23 -5.21 -13.49 -18.05
N LEU A 24 -4.54 -14.22 -18.94
CA LEU A 24 -4.98 -14.40 -20.32
C LEU A 24 -6.04 -15.51 -20.39
N ASP A 25 -7.15 -15.25 -21.09
CA ASP A 25 -8.15 -16.26 -21.38
C ASP A 25 -7.62 -17.25 -22.43
N PRO A 26 -7.53 -18.56 -22.15
CA PRO A 26 -7.08 -19.56 -23.10
C PRO A 26 -7.98 -19.67 -24.34
N LYS A 27 -9.25 -19.27 -24.24
CA LYS A 27 -10.26 -19.41 -25.31
C LYS A 27 -10.22 -18.26 -26.31
N THR A 28 -9.80 -17.10 -25.86
CA THR A 28 -9.82 -15.86 -26.62
C THR A 28 -8.47 -15.19 -26.41
N ILE A 29 -7.49 -15.47 -27.28
CA ILE A 29 -6.18 -14.78 -27.28
C ILE A 29 -6.40 -13.34 -27.79
N SER A 30 -7.17 -12.57 -27.03
CA SER A 30 -7.50 -11.18 -27.29
C SER A 30 -6.94 -10.34 -26.15
N PHE A 31 -6.34 -9.21 -26.51
CA PHE A 31 -5.80 -8.25 -25.55
C PHE A 31 -6.88 -7.56 -24.69
N GLN A 32 -8.16 -7.76 -25.00
CA GLN A 32 -9.29 -7.08 -24.36
C GLN A 32 -9.91 -7.87 -23.21
N SER A 33 -9.76 -9.19 -23.19
CA SER A 33 -10.42 -10.10 -22.24
C SER A 33 -9.41 -10.72 -21.27
N ARG A 34 -8.95 -9.93 -20.30
CA ARG A 34 -8.21 -10.46 -19.14
C ARG A 34 -9.18 -10.96 -18.08
N VAL A 35 -8.96 -12.18 -17.61
CA VAL A 35 -9.78 -12.83 -16.59
C VAL A 35 -8.89 -13.10 -15.38
N LEU A 36 -9.40 -12.80 -14.19
CA LEU A 36 -8.69 -13.10 -12.95
C LEU A 36 -8.80 -14.59 -12.61
N PRO A 37 -7.75 -15.20 -12.02
CA PRO A 37 -7.87 -16.53 -11.44
C PRO A 37 -8.89 -16.55 -10.29
N PRO A 38 -9.37 -17.75 -9.87
CA PRO A 38 -10.29 -17.86 -8.75
C PRO A 38 -9.68 -17.25 -7.47
N ASN A 39 -10.50 -16.56 -6.69
CA ASN A 39 -10.09 -15.87 -5.45
C ASN A 39 -9.00 -14.79 -5.67
N ALA A 40 -9.07 -14.04 -6.77
CA ALA A 40 -8.19 -12.90 -7.02
C ALA A 40 -8.97 -11.59 -7.27
N VAL A 41 -8.31 -10.47 -6.98
CA VAL A 41 -8.85 -9.11 -7.12
C VAL A 41 -7.84 -8.23 -7.83
N TRP A 42 -8.30 -7.37 -8.73
CA TRP A 42 -7.44 -6.38 -9.37
C TRP A 42 -6.91 -5.38 -8.36
N MET A 43 -5.63 -5.06 -8.45
CA MET A 43 -4.97 -4.11 -7.55
C MET A 43 -5.67 -2.75 -7.54
N GLU A 44 -6.20 -2.31 -8.68
CA GLU A 44 -6.91 -1.03 -8.81
C GLU A 44 -8.16 -0.93 -7.92
N ASN A 45 -8.84 -2.07 -7.67
CA ASN A 45 -10.06 -2.13 -6.87
C ASN A 45 -9.81 -2.02 -5.37
N SER A 46 -8.55 -2.18 -4.93
CA SER A 46 -8.16 -2.06 -3.52
C SER A 46 -7.85 -0.62 -3.10
N LYS A 47 -7.93 0.36 -4.00
CA LYS A 47 -7.55 1.75 -3.70
C LYS A 47 -8.53 2.43 -2.75
N LEU A 48 -8.01 3.11 -1.72
CA LEU A 48 -8.73 4.11 -0.94
C LEU A 48 -7.94 5.42 -0.93
N LYS A 49 -8.66 6.54 -0.74
CA LYS A 49 -8.07 7.88 -0.71
C LYS A 49 -8.64 8.66 0.46
N SER A 50 -7.81 9.54 1.03
CA SER A 50 -8.21 10.52 2.03
C SER A 50 -7.59 11.87 1.70
N LEU A 51 -8.27 12.93 2.16
CA LEU A 51 -7.81 14.31 2.10
C LEU A 51 -7.90 14.89 3.50
N GLU A 52 -6.81 15.49 3.97
CA GLU A 52 -6.72 16.11 5.28
C GLU A 52 -6.24 17.56 5.12
N ILE A 53 -6.87 18.48 5.84
CA ILE A 53 -6.40 19.86 5.96
C ILE A 53 -5.42 19.92 7.13
N CYS A 54 -4.21 20.40 6.86
CA CYS A 54 -3.14 20.49 7.84
C CYS A 54 -3.36 21.63 8.84
N HIS A 55 -4.12 21.39 9.92
CA HIS A 55 -4.48 22.42 10.89
C HIS A 55 -3.32 22.83 11.83
N PRO A 56 -3.33 24.06 12.39
CA PRO A 56 -2.29 24.53 13.30
C PRO A 56 -2.09 23.68 14.57
N GLN A 57 -3.13 22.97 15.03
CA GLN A 57 -3.05 22.08 16.19
C GLN A 57 -2.17 20.84 15.96
N GLU A 58 -1.93 20.47 14.69
CA GLU A 58 -1.13 19.31 14.30
C GLU A 58 0.34 19.67 14.06
N ARG A 59 0.77 20.89 14.42
CA ARG A 59 2.12 21.39 14.21
C ARG A 59 3.10 20.91 15.28
N ASN A 60 4.36 20.82 14.90
CA ASN A 60 5.50 20.66 15.78
C ASN A 60 6.04 22.03 16.27
N ILE A 61 7.08 22.00 17.11
CA ILE A 61 7.75 23.20 17.63
C ILE A 61 8.37 24.09 16.54
N PHE A 62 8.60 23.54 15.34
CA PHE A 62 9.15 24.24 14.17
C PHE A 62 8.05 24.76 13.23
N ASN A 63 6.80 24.81 13.69
CA ASN A 63 5.64 25.31 12.94
C ASN A 63 5.33 24.55 11.64
N ARG A 64 5.73 23.27 11.58
CA ARG A 64 5.43 22.33 10.49
C ARG A 64 4.57 21.19 11.00
N ILE A 65 3.85 20.51 10.13
CA ILE A 65 3.03 19.38 10.56
C ILE A 65 3.89 18.28 11.15
N PHE A 66 3.46 17.80 12.32
CA PHE A 66 4.16 16.80 13.08
C PHE A 66 4.16 15.46 12.32
N GLY A 67 5.31 14.80 12.23
CA GLY A 67 5.43 13.52 11.52
C GLY A 67 4.49 12.44 12.08
N GLY A 68 4.23 12.46 13.40
CA GLY A 68 3.27 11.55 14.04
C GLY A 68 1.84 11.70 13.53
N PHE A 69 1.43 12.91 13.15
CA PHE A 69 0.12 13.14 12.53
C PHE A 69 0.04 12.44 11.16
N LEU A 70 1.08 12.59 10.31
CA LEU A 70 1.14 11.93 9.01
C LEU A 70 1.12 10.40 9.16
N MET A 71 1.92 9.87 10.10
CA MET A 71 1.99 8.43 10.36
C MET A 71 0.64 7.86 10.80
N ARG A 72 -0.04 8.55 11.72
CA ARG A 72 -1.37 8.16 12.18
C ARG A 72 -2.37 8.12 11.04
N LYS A 73 -2.46 9.19 10.24
CA LYS A 73 -3.40 9.27 9.11
C LYS A 73 -3.10 8.23 8.04
N ALA A 74 -1.83 7.98 7.75
CA ALA A 74 -1.42 6.93 6.83
C ALA A 74 -1.81 5.53 7.36
N TYR A 75 -1.58 5.26 8.64
CA TYR A 75 -1.94 4.00 9.28
C TYR A 75 -3.46 3.77 9.28
N GLU A 76 -4.26 4.77 9.67
CA GLU A 76 -5.73 4.68 9.67
C GLU A 76 -6.27 4.33 8.27
N LEU A 77 -5.74 4.99 7.23
CA LEU A 77 -6.12 4.70 5.85
C LEU A 77 -5.66 3.31 5.39
N ALA A 78 -4.43 2.90 5.74
CA ALA A 78 -3.91 1.58 5.40
C ALA A 78 -4.72 0.46 6.07
N TRP A 79 -5.04 0.63 7.34
CA TRP A 79 -5.86 -0.30 8.11
C TRP A 79 -7.26 -0.43 7.50
N ALA A 80 -7.90 0.67 7.14
CA ALA A 80 -9.20 0.65 6.46
C ALA A 80 -9.14 -0.09 5.11
N THR A 81 -8.02 0.06 4.40
CA THR A 81 -7.77 -0.61 3.11
C THR A 81 -7.62 -2.12 3.29
N ALA A 82 -6.81 -2.54 4.27
CA ALA A 82 -6.63 -3.94 4.62
C ALA A 82 -7.95 -4.58 5.10
N CYS A 83 -8.73 -3.85 5.92
CA CYS A 83 -10.03 -4.31 6.41
C CYS A 83 -11.03 -4.52 5.26
N LYS A 84 -11.13 -3.55 4.34
CA LYS A 84 -11.99 -3.65 3.16
C LYS A 84 -11.57 -4.80 2.25
N PHE A 85 -10.26 -5.00 2.05
CA PHE A 85 -9.73 -6.02 1.17
C PHE A 85 -9.87 -7.44 1.75
N GLY A 86 -9.53 -7.63 3.03
CA GLY A 86 -9.56 -8.92 3.69
C GLY A 86 -10.95 -9.35 4.18
N GLY A 87 -11.93 -8.42 4.25
CA GLY A 87 -13.29 -8.72 4.71
C GLY A 87 -13.40 -9.06 6.20
N SER A 88 -12.35 -8.80 6.98
CA SER A 88 -12.30 -8.98 8.43
C SER A 88 -11.35 -7.98 9.06
N ARG A 89 -11.35 -7.91 10.40
CA ARG A 89 -10.48 -7.02 11.16
C ARG A 89 -9.01 -7.39 10.93
N PRO A 90 -8.15 -6.49 10.41
CA PRO A 90 -6.74 -6.77 10.24
C PRO A 90 -5.95 -6.45 11.52
N PHE A 91 -4.92 -7.25 11.77
CA PHE A 91 -3.89 -7.03 12.79
C PHE A 91 -2.65 -6.43 12.14
N VAL A 92 -2.08 -5.40 12.76
CA VAL A 92 -0.79 -4.85 12.32
C VAL A 92 0.32 -5.82 12.71
N VAL A 93 1.21 -6.13 11.75
CA VAL A 93 2.34 -7.05 11.96
C VAL A 93 3.65 -6.28 11.94
N ALA A 94 3.82 -5.44 10.93
CA ALA A 94 5.04 -4.65 10.75
C ALA A 94 4.72 -3.31 10.09
N VAL A 95 5.57 -2.33 10.42
CA VAL A 95 5.63 -1.03 9.77
C VAL A 95 7.08 -0.85 9.34
N ASP A 96 7.30 -0.56 8.08
CA ASP A 96 8.66 -0.38 7.55
C ASP A 96 9.26 0.96 7.98
N ASP A 97 10.57 1.11 7.78
CA ASP A 97 11.27 2.37 8.05
C ASP A 97 10.64 3.54 7.28
N ILE A 98 10.25 4.57 8.04
CA ILE A 98 9.56 5.76 7.52
C ILE A 98 10.58 6.86 7.30
N MET A 99 10.73 7.30 6.04
CA MET A 99 11.60 8.41 5.67
C MET A 99 10.79 9.63 5.23
N PHE A 100 10.84 10.69 6.05
CA PHE A 100 10.26 12.00 5.73
C PHE A 100 11.10 12.75 4.72
N GLN A 101 10.66 12.73 3.45
CA GLN A 101 11.41 13.35 2.35
C GLN A 101 11.30 14.87 2.34
N LYS A 102 10.12 15.40 2.68
CA LYS A 102 9.83 16.83 2.64
C LYS A 102 8.93 17.27 3.80
N PRO A 103 9.16 18.47 4.36
CA PRO A 103 8.29 19.04 5.38
C PRO A 103 6.91 19.37 4.82
N VAL A 104 5.90 19.35 5.70
CA VAL A 104 4.54 19.76 5.38
C VAL A 104 4.20 21.01 6.18
N GLU A 105 3.75 22.05 5.48
CA GLU A 105 3.39 23.33 6.07
C GLU A 105 1.95 23.31 6.60
N VAL A 106 1.70 24.14 7.61
CA VAL A 106 0.34 24.36 8.13
C VAL A 106 -0.52 25.02 7.04
N GLY A 107 -1.76 24.55 6.89
CA GLY A 107 -2.70 24.97 5.86
C GLY A 107 -2.55 24.21 4.53
N ALA A 108 -1.57 23.31 4.40
CA ALA A 108 -1.46 22.45 3.22
C ALA A 108 -2.62 21.45 3.11
N LEU A 109 -2.94 21.05 1.88
CA LEU A 109 -3.83 19.93 1.59
C LEU A 109 -3.00 18.66 1.49
N LEU A 110 -3.17 17.75 2.45
CA LEU A 110 -2.50 16.45 2.49
C LEU A 110 -3.40 15.41 1.81
N PHE A 111 -2.92 14.86 0.70
CA PHE A 111 -3.56 13.77 -0.01
C PHE A 111 -2.88 12.46 0.37
N LEU A 112 -3.70 11.47 0.74
CA LEU A 112 -3.26 10.13 1.07
C LEU A 112 -3.94 9.15 0.12
N SER A 113 -3.17 8.28 -0.53
CA SER A 113 -3.68 7.22 -1.39
C SER A 113 -3.11 5.89 -0.92
N SER A 114 -3.98 4.98 -0.50
CA SER A 114 -3.62 3.63 -0.10
C SER A 114 -4.00 2.62 -1.17
N GLN A 115 -3.21 1.55 -1.27
CA GLN A 115 -3.46 0.44 -2.18
C GLN A 115 -2.82 -0.84 -1.63
N VAL A 116 -3.51 -1.98 -1.75
CA VAL A 116 -2.90 -3.29 -1.48
C VAL A 116 -1.92 -3.56 -2.62
N CYS A 117 -0.65 -3.76 -2.30
CA CYS A 117 0.39 -4.01 -3.30
C CYS A 117 0.78 -5.48 -3.38
N PHE A 118 0.74 -6.22 -2.28
CA PHE A 118 1.10 -7.65 -2.25
C PHE A 118 0.23 -8.41 -1.25
N THR A 119 -0.01 -9.69 -1.51
CA THR A 119 -0.82 -10.58 -0.67
C THR A 119 -0.23 -11.97 -0.66
N GLN A 120 -0.17 -12.62 0.49
CA GLN A 120 0.25 -14.01 0.62
C GLN A 120 -0.45 -14.66 1.81
N ASN A 121 -1.17 -15.76 1.57
CA ASN A 121 -1.98 -16.45 2.58
C ASN A 121 -3.00 -15.51 3.24
N ASN A 122 -2.78 -15.14 4.51
CA ASN A 122 -3.58 -14.19 5.27
C ASN A 122 -2.88 -12.84 5.46
N TYR A 123 -1.72 -12.61 4.84
CA TYR A 123 -0.99 -11.35 4.92
C TYR A 123 -1.37 -10.41 3.78
N ILE A 124 -1.46 -9.12 4.11
CA ILE A 124 -1.77 -8.02 3.20
C ILE A 124 -0.68 -6.96 3.36
N GLN A 125 0.08 -6.71 2.28
CA GLN A 125 0.98 -5.57 2.19
C GLN A 125 0.22 -4.37 1.62
N VAL A 126 0.17 -3.28 2.39
CA VAL A 126 -0.48 -2.04 1.97
C VAL A 126 0.57 -0.95 1.83
N ARG A 127 0.54 -0.28 0.67
CA ARG A 127 1.32 0.92 0.41
C ARG A 127 0.43 2.15 0.56
N VAL A 128 0.90 3.16 1.29
CA VAL A 128 0.26 4.47 1.36
C VAL A 128 1.20 5.52 0.81
N HIS A 129 0.77 6.21 -0.24
CA HIS A 129 1.47 7.35 -0.80
C HIS A 129 0.85 8.63 -0.27
N SER A 130 1.71 9.54 0.20
CA SER A 130 1.29 10.84 0.73
C SER A 130 1.92 11.98 -0.06
N GLU A 131 1.11 12.94 -0.42
CA GLU A 131 1.52 14.09 -1.20
C GLU A 131 0.79 15.35 -0.73
N VAL A 132 1.41 16.50 -0.96
CA VAL A 132 0.81 17.80 -0.68
C VAL A 132 0.64 18.56 -1.97
N ALA A 133 -0.51 19.22 -2.13
CA ALA A 133 -0.72 20.11 -3.26
C ALA A 133 -0.15 21.50 -2.97
N SER A 134 0.68 22.00 -3.88
CA SER A 134 1.09 23.40 -3.89
C SER A 134 -0.05 24.25 -4.42
N LEU A 135 -0.63 25.12 -3.58
CA LEU A 135 -1.69 26.04 -4.01
C LEU A 135 -1.21 27.02 -5.09
N GLN A 136 0.08 27.36 -5.09
CA GLN A 136 0.66 28.33 -6.02
C GLN A 136 0.94 27.71 -7.39
N ASN A 137 1.47 26.47 -7.40
CA ASN A 137 1.98 25.86 -8.64
C ASN A 137 1.04 24.80 -9.23
N LYS A 138 -0.04 24.43 -8.53
CA LYS A 138 -0.91 23.29 -8.85
C LYS A 138 -0.16 21.96 -9.00
N GLU A 139 1.01 21.85 -8.39
CA GLU A 139 1.86 20.66 -8.41
C GLU A 139 1.61 19.82 -7.17
N HIS A 140 1.65 18.50 -7.33
CA HIS A 140 1.62 17.54 -6.24
C HIS A 140 3.04 17.12 -5.89
N MET A 141 3.38 17.22 -4.60
CA MET A 141 4.70 16.91 -4.11
C MET A 141 4.64 15.75 -3.13
N THR A 142 5.33 14.65 -3.46
CA THR A 142 5.43 13.49 -2.56
C THR A 142 6.16 13.87 -1.28
N THR A 143 5.58 13.52 -0.14
CA THR A 143 6.17 13.77 1.19
C THR A 143 6.70 12.47 1.80
N ASN A 144 5.89 11.41 1.75
CA ASN A 144 6.22 10.09 2.29
C ASN A 144 5.57 8.97 1.48
N VAL A 145 6.20 7.80 1.55
CA VAL A 145 5.62 6.51 1.18
C VAL A 145 5.70 5.64 2.42
N PHE A 146 4.58 5.05 2.81
CA PHE A 146 4.48 4.14 3.95
C PHE A 146 4.17 2.75 3.45
N HIS A 147 4.76 1.75 4.10
CA HIS A 147 4.48 0.35 3.88
C HIS A 147 4.06 -0.28 5.19
N PHE A 148 2.90 -0.91 5.17
CA PHE A 148 2.30 -1.56 6.33
C PHE A 148 2.00 -3.01 5.98
N THR A 149 2.43 -3.91 6.86
CA THR A 149 2.07 -5.33 6.77
C THR A 149 0.96 -5.62 7.75
N PHE A 150 -0.15 -6.13 7.24
CA PHE A 150 -1.28 -6.58 8.04
C PHE A 150 -1.47 -8.08 7.91
N MET A 151 -2.07 -8.69 8.93
CA MET A 151 -2.53 -10.06 8.93
C MET A 151 -4.04 -10.07 9.15
N SER A 152 -4.76 -10.80 8.30
CA SER A 152 -6.18 -11.05 8.41
C SER A 152 -6.44 -12.34 9.19
N GLU A 153 -7.63 -12.46 9.79
CA GLU A 153 -8.07 -13.70 10.45
C GLU A 153 -8.30 -14.84 9.46
N LYS A 154 -8.71 -14.48 8.23
CA LYS A 154 -9.00 -15.41 7.15
C LYS A 154 -7.99 -15.26 6.02
N GLU A 155 -7.92 -16.28 5.18
CA GLU A 155 -7.17 -16.20 3.93
C GLU A 155 -7.76 -15.08 3.06
N VAL A 156 -6.88 -14.31 2.43
CA VAL A 156 -7.25 -13.13 1.64
C VAL A 156 -7.13 -13.44 0.15
N PRO A 157 -7.93 -12.80 -0.72
CA PRO A 157 -7.79 -12.98 -2.15
C PRO A 157 -6.41 -12.50 -2.64
N LEU A 158 -5.92 -13.09 -3.71
CA LEU A 158 -4.66 -12.66 -4.34
C LEU A 158 -4.84 -11.33 -5.06
N VAL A 159 -3.92 -10.39 -4.85
CA VAL A 159 -3.92 -9.13 -5.59
C VAL A 159 -3.16 -9.26 -6.91
N PHE A 160 -3.78 -8.85 -8.02
CA PHE A 160 -3.16 -8.90 -9.34
C PHE A 160 -2.95 -7.50 -9.94
N PRO A 161 -1.73 -7.17 -10.40
CA PRO A 161 -1.47 -5.91 -11.08
C PRO A 161 -2.07 -5.91 -12.50
N LYS A 162 -2.66 -4.80 -12.91
CA LYS A 162 -3.24 -4.63 -14.25
C LYS A 162 -2.33 -3.83 -15.17
N THR A 163 -1.58 -2.88 -14.62
CA THR A 163 -0.68 -2.00 -15.37
C THR A 163 0.78 -2.27 -15.00
N TYR A 164 1.72 -1.87 -15.85
CA TYR A 164 3.14 -1.97 -15.53
C TYR A 164 3.51 -1.25 -14.23
N GLY A 165 2.91 -0.07 -13.98
CA GLY A 165 3.11 0.65 -12.73
C GLY A 165 2.66 -0.17 -11.51
N GLU A 166 1.51 -0.85 -11.60
CA GLU A 166 1.04 -1.76 -10.55
C GLU A 166 1.94 -2.99 -10.41
N SER A 167 2.50 -3.52 -11.50
CA SER A 167 3.48 -4.60 -11.43
C SER A 167 4.73 -4.17 -10.66
N MET A 168 5.18 -2.92 -10.82
CA MET A 168 6.29 -2.40 -10.02
C MET A 168 5.91 -2.25 -8.54
N LEU A 169 4.69 -1.79 -8.24
CA LEU A 169 4.20 -1.73 -6.86
C LEU A 169 4.07 -3.12 -6.24
N TYR A 170 3.69 -4.12 -7.02
CA TYR A 170 3.60 -5.51 -6.57
C TYR A 170 4.95 -6.04 -6.12
N LEU A 171 5.96 -5.89 -6.96
CA LEU A 171 7.33 -6.31 -6.66
C LEU A 171 7.92 -5.53 -5.47
N ASP A 172 7.64 -4.22 -5.39
CA ASP A 172 8.05 -3.39 -4.25
C ASP A 172 7.42 -3.91 -2.94
N GLY A 173 6.12 -4.21 -2.96
CA GLY A 173 5.40 -4.82 -1.85
C GLY A 173 5.96 -6.20 -1.45
N GLN A 174 6.28 -7.04 -2.43
CA GLN A 174 6.89 -8.36 -2.21
C GLN A 174 8.27 -8.24 -1.55
N ARG A 175 9.11 -7.30 -1.96
CA ARG A 175 10.42 -7.04 -1.34
C ARG A 175 10.28 -6.61 0.13
N HIS A 176 9.34 -5.69 0.39
CA HIS A 176 9.04 -5.22 1.73
C HIS A 176 8.53 -6.35 2.63
N PHE A 177 7.59 -7.16 2.12
CA PHE A 177 7.10 -8.35 2.83
C PHE A 177 8.23 -9.35 3.14
N ASN A 178 9.10 -9.64 2.18
CA ASN A 178 10.22 -10.56 2.38
C ASN A 178 11.26 -10.03 3.41
N SER A 179 11.46 -8.71 3.48
CA SER A 179 12.35 -8.11 4.48
C SER A 179 11.84 -8.26 5.92
N MET A 180 10.55 -8.56 6.09
CA MET A 180 9.89 -8.76 7.38
C MET A 180 10.22 -10.11 8.04
N SER A 181 10.92 -11.05 7.38
CA SER A 181 10.99 -12.48 7.74
C SER A 181 11.79 -12.80 9.03
N VAL A 182 11.55 -12.08 10.11
CA VAL A 182 11.61 -12.56 11.49
C VAL A 182 10.17 -12.87 11.91
N PRO A 183 9.82 -14.11 12.27
CA PRO A 183 8.44 -14.46 12.62
C PRO A 183 8.02 -13.70 13.89
N VAL A 184 7.24 -12.64 13.72
CA VAL A 184 6.54 -12.00 14.84
C VAL A 184 5.39 -12.94 15.22
N THR A 185 5.59 -13.75 16.26
CA THR A 185 4.50 -14.51 16.86
C THR A 185 3.51 -13.50 17.43
N VAL A 186 2.38 -13.31 16.74
CA VAL A 186 1.28 -12.50 17.27
C VAL A 186 0.81 -13.19 18.54
N ARG A 187 1.14 -12.61 19.70
CA ARG A 187 0.54 -13.02 20.97
C ARG A 187 -0.96 -12.79 20.82
N LYS A 188 -1.75 -13.85 20.90
CA LYS A 188 -3.22 -13.84 20.83
C LYS A 188 -3.89 -13.12 22.01
N ASP A 189 -3.14 -12.37 22.81
CA ASP A 189 -3.60 -11.82 24.09
C ASP A 189 -4.39 -10.52 23.96
N TYR A 190 -4.65 -10.04 22.73
CA TYR A 190 -5.61 -8.97 22.51
C TYR A 190 -7.01 -9.54 22.22
N LEU A 191 -7.60 -10.15 23.26
CA LEU A 191 -9.05 -10.30 23.35
C LEU A 191 -9.63 -8.89 23.55
N VAL A 192 -10.00 -8.24 22.46
CA VAL A 192 -10.91 -7.10 22.56
C VAL A 192 -12.31 -7.70 22.63
N GLU A 193 -12.80 -7.91 23.86
CA GLU A 193 -14.22 -8.19 24.07
C GLU A 193 -15.06 -7.07 23.45
N PRO A 194 -16.22 -7.39 22.84
CA PRO A 194 -17.05 -6.45 22.10
C PRO A 194 -17.57 -5.28 22.94
#